data_AF-A0A834S250-F1
#
_entry.id   AF-A0A834S250-F1
#
_cell.length_a   1.000
_cell.length_b   1.000
_cell.length_c   1.000
_cell.angle_alpha   90.00
_cell.angle_beta   90.00
_cell.angle_gamma   90.00
#
_symmetry.space_group_name_H-M   'P 1'
#
loop_
_entity.id
_entity.type
_entity.pdbx_description
1 polymer ?
#
loop_
_entity_poly.entity_id
_entity_poly.type
_entity_poly.pdbx_seq_one_letter_code
_entity_poly.pdbx_strand_id
1 'polypeptide(L)'
;MDEDLLLELENVTAQDVQQFFPQILAQCHVEVLAHSNLYKGEALEITDLVERTIKPKRLPANQAPTPRGLIWPSGSNFIYKKQLKDPGNVNHCIEYSLYAGHRYDIVMRAKLLLLGQMTDEPCFNQLRTIEQLGYNISSGASFHDIWSGYRILIESEKDCRYLEGRIENFFNIFEQMLNNMSEEEFEGHKRAMINKRLAKLKNLSSEDNRFWNHIYTDVDGATLEKLTKEDMIDFYSHYISTSSSQRSKLSVHLQAQAKAKEPSLDEKKTAPAAALKIVLTEHKIAANDQAFQARIKNASSNEAISDAVASHLTDDLIMEKEVADKALDEAKAALNVADSGFRAAPQALDVSADVKSVVDTSQPVLIEDVHAWKASMQASSAVRPVRNLEEFVEVTDKLQEKMLL
;
A
#
# COMPACT_ATOMS: atom_id res chain seq x y z
N MET A 1 13.30 14.26 6.33
CA MET A 1 14.52 13.43 6.31
C MET A 1 15.40 13.86 5.16
N ASP A 2 15.08 13.58 3.89
CA ASP A 2 15.98 13.94 2.78
C ASP A 2 16.16 15.46 2.58
N GLU A 3 15.15 16.29 2.84
CA GLU A 3 15.28 17.76 2.75
C GLU A 3 16.09 18.34 3.90
N ASP A 4 15.87 17.85 5.13
CA ASP A 4 16.64 18.27 6.30
C ASP A 4 18.11 17.87 6.15
N LEU A 5 18.37 16.64 5.67
CA LEU A 5 19.72 16.14 5.41
C LEU A 5 20.41 16.86 4.25
N LEU A 6 19.66 17.33 3.25
CA LEU A 6 20.21 18.08 2.11
C LEU A 6 20.80 19.42 2.56
N LEU A 7 20.17 20.09 3.52
CA LEU A 7 20.68 21.37 4.07
C LEU A 7 22.01 21.19 4.80
N GLU A 8 22.22 20.05 5.45
CA GLU A 8 23.46 19.75 6.16
C GLU A 8 24.60 19.36 5.23
N LEU A 9 24.30 18.91 4.01
CA LEU A 9 25.31 18.36 3.09
C LEU A 9 26.41 19.38 2.73
N GLU A 10 26.07 20.67 2.60
CA GLU A 10 27.04 21.74 2.33
C GLU A 10 28.04 21.95 3.49
N ASN A 11 27.65 21.57 4.70
CA ASN A 11 28.46 21.71 5.90
C ASN A 11 29.33 20.47 6.18
N VAL A 12 29.11 19.35 5.46
CA VAL A 12 29.88 18.12 5.65
C VAL A 12 31.23 18.25 4.94
N THR A 13 32.31 18.25 5.72
CA THR A 13 33.68 18.30 5.20
C THR A 13 34.35 16.93 5.18
N ALA A 14 35.45 16.80 4.44
CA ALA A 14 36.28 15.60 4.49
C ALA A 14 36.82 15.32 5.90
N GLN A 15 37.09 16.37 6.69
CA GLN A 15 37.55 16.24 8.07
C GLN A 15 36.46 15.63 8.95
N ASP A 16 35.19 16.02 8.78
CA ASP A 16 34.07 15.45 9.55
C ASP A 16 33.93 13.95 9.28
N VAL A 17 34.03 13.53 8.02
CA VAL A 17 34.00 12.10 7.64
C VAL A 17 35.18 11.33 8.26
N GLN A 18 36.39 11.91 8.20
CA GLN A 18 37.58 11.31 8.82
C GLN A 18 37.45 11.18 10.34
N GLN A 19 36.78 12.14 11.00
CA GLN A 19 36.51 12.09 12.43
C GLN A 19 35.36 11.15 12.79
N PHE A 20 34.33 11.03 11.95
CA PHE A 20 33.15 10.20 12.19
C PHE A 20 33.41 8.71 11.97
N PHE A 21 34.16 8.34 10.93
CA PHE A 21 34.48 6.94 10.61
C PHE A 21 34.98 6.10 11.81
N PRO A 22 35.96 6.54 12.62
CA PRO A 22 36.38 5.75 13.77
C PRO A 22 35.32 5.70 14.88
N GLN A 23 34.44 6.71 14.98
CA GLN A 23 33.40 6.77 16.02
C GLN A 23 32.28 5.76 15.77
N ILE A 24 31.79 5.64 14.54
CA ILE A 24 30.70 4.71 14.20
C ILE A 24 31.12 3.24 14.39
N LEU A 25 32.41 2.93 14.22
CA LEU A 25 32.97 1.58 14.41
C LEU A 25 33.45 1.31 15.85
N ALA A 26 33.62 2.35 16.67
CA ALA A 26 34.17 2.19 18.01
C ALA A 26 33.26 1.41 18.97
N GLN A 27 31.93 1.49 18.78
CA GLN A 27 30.95 0.80 19.61
C GLN A 27 29.76 0.35 18.77
N CYS A 28 29.58 -0.96 18.59
CA CYS A 28 28.46 -1.50 17.82
C CYS A 28 27.99 -2.86 18.32
N HIS A 29 26.84 -3.30 17.80
CA HIS A 29 26.36 -4.67 17.88
C HIS A 29 26.48 -5.26 16.47
N VAL A 30 27.08 -6.45 16.36
CA VAL A 30 27.26 -7.15 15.09
C VAL A 30 26.31 -8.34 15.07
N GLU A 31 25.41 -8.37 14.10
CA GLU A 31 24.52 -9.49 13.82
C GLU A 31 24.93 -10.12 12.48
N VAL A 32 25.14 -11.44 12.46
CA VAL A 32 25.64 -12.16 11.28
C VAL A 32 24.67 -13.27 10.92
N LEU A 33 24.15 -13.23 9.69
CA LEU A 33 23.50 -14.38 9.06
C LEU A 33 24.51 -15.06 8.14
N ALA A 34 24.91 -16.28 8.48
CA ALA A 34 25.74 -17.13 7.62
C ALA A 34 24.87 -18.26 7.04
N HIS A 35 24.61 -18.20 5.74
CA HIS A 35 23.77 -19.17 5.05
C HIS A 35 24.34 -19.47 3.65
N SER A 36 24.89 -20.69 3.47
CA SER A 36 25.37 -21.23 2.19
C SER A 36 25.93 -22.65 2.42
N ASN A 37 26.74 -23.15 1.49
CA ASN A 37 27.64 -24.29 1.67
C ASN A 37 28.81 -23.92 2.61
N LEU A 38 28.51 -23.74 3.90
CA LEU A 38 29.46 -23.42 4.97
C LEU A 38 29.27 -24.39 6.13
N TYR A 39 30.36 -24.85 6.71
CA TYR A 39 30.33 -25.51 8.01
C TYR A 39 30.16 -24.48 9.13
N LYS A 40 29.59 -24.92 10.26
CA LYS A 40 29.46 -24.10 11.48
C LYS A 40 30.78 -23.45 11.91
N GLY A 41 31.89 -24.18 11.78
CA GLY A 41 33.23 -23.66 12.08
C GLY A 41 33.63 -22.49 11.19
N GLU A 42 33.38 -22.58 9.89
CA GLU A 42 33.68 -21.51 8.92
C GLU A 42 32.83 -20.26 9.18
N ALA A 43 31.56 -20.44 9.55
CA ALA A 43 30.70 -19.32 9.96
C ALA A 43 31.23 -18.59 11.20
N LEU A 44 31.70 -19.33 12.20
CA LEU A 44 32.33 -18.76 13.40
C LEU A 44 33.65 -18.05 13.08
N GLU A 45 34.48 -18.63 12.19
CA GLU A 45 35.71 -17.99 11.72
C GLU A 45 35.45 -16.67 10.99
N ILE A 46 34.36 -16.58 10.21
CA ILE A 46 33.92 -15.34 9.58
C ILE A 46 33.52 -14.31 10.65
N THR A 47 32.74 -14.70 11.66
CA THR A 47 32.36 -13.80 12.76
C THR A 47 33.59 -13.31 13.53
N ASP A 48 34.50 -14.22 13.89
CA ASP A 48 35.76 -13.91 14.59
C ASP A 48 36.63 -12.95 13.76
N LEU A 49 36.67 -13.12 12.43
CA LEU A 49 37.38 -12.21 11.54
C LEU A 49 36.81 -10.79 11.59
N VAL A 50 35.49 -10.65 11.56
CA VAL A 50 34.80 -9.34 11.68
C VAL A 50 35.13 -8.69 13.02
N GLU A 51 34.95 -9.42 14.13
CA GLU A 51 35.25 -8.94 15.48
C GLU A 51 36.72 -8.52 15.64
N ARG A 52 37.66 -9.32 15.13
CA ARG A 52 39.10 -9.04 15.23
C ARG A 52 39.55 -7.89 14.34
N THR A 53 38.84 -7.63 13.24
CA THR A 53 39.15 -6.54 12.31
C THR A 53 38.62 -5.21 12.84
N ILE A 54 37.34 -5.17 13.23
CA ILE A 54 36.67 -3.96 13.70
C ILE A 54 37.03 -3.64 15.16
N LYS A 55 37.19 -4.67 16.00
CA LYS A 55 37.41 -4.58 17.45
C LYS A 55 36.43 -3.62 18.15
N PRO A 56 35.12 -3.73 17.91
CA PRO A 56 34.17 -2.80 18.46
C PRO A 56 34.02 -3.01 19.97
N LYS A 57 33.78 -1.94 20.71
CA LYS A 57 33.19 -2.06 22.04
C LYS A 57 31.76 -2.59 21.86
N ARG A 58 31.34 -3.50 22.74
CA ARG A 58 29.96 -3.99 22.73
C ARG A 58 28.99 -2.83 22.96
N LEU A 59 28.00 -2.70 22.09
CA LEU A 59 26.85 -1.82 22.35
C LEU A 59 26.01 -2.45 23.49
N PRO A 60 25.80 -1.75 24.61
CA PRO A 60 24.91 -2.21 25.67
C PRO A 60 23.51 -2.50 25.13
N ALA A 61 22.88 -3.58 25.61
CA ALA A 61 21.55 -3.99 25.14
C ALA A 61 20.49 -2.90 25.32
N ASN A 62 20.61 -2.05 26.35
CA ASN A 62 19.71 -0.91 26.59
C ASN A 62 19.96 0.29 25.66
N GLN A 63 21.04 0.29 24.88
CA GLN A 63 21.34 1.30 23.86
C GLN A 63 20.99 0.82 22.45
N ALA A 64 20.64 -0.46 22.28
CA ALA A 64 20.15 -0.97 21.00
C ALA A 64 18.83 -0.25 20.63
N PRO A 65 18.75 0.41 19.46
CA PRO A 65 17.53 1.07 19.03
C PRO A 65 16.38 0.07 19.04
N THR A 66 15.25 0.45 19.66
CA THR A 66 14.05 -0.37 19.63
C THR A 66 13.01 0.33 18.77
N PRO A 67 12.82 -0.11 17.50
CA PRO A 67 11.91 0.55 16.58
C PRO A 67 10.49 0.63 17.14
N ARG A 68 9.84 1.75 16.86
CA ARG A 68 8.44 2.04 17.17
C ARG A 68 7.82 2.73 15.96
N GLY A 69 6.56 2.48 15.72
CA GLY A 69 5.78 3.16 14.70
C GLY A 69 4.73 4.06 15.33
N LEU A 70 4.08 4.87 14.50
CA LEU A 70 2.96 5.70 14.91
C LEU A 70 1.65 4.94 14.68
N ILE A 71 0.83 4.84 15.72
CA ILE A 71 -0.49 4.20 15.65
C ILE A 71 -1.48 5.22 15.10
N TRP A 72 -2.14 4.87 14.00
CA TRP A 72 -3.19 5.72 13.45
C TRP A 72 -4.49 5.52 14.25
N PRO A 73 -5.12 6.59 14.75
CA PRO A 73 -6.36 6.47 15.49
C PRO A 73 -7.46 5.78 14.68
N SER A 74 -8.28 4.95 15.34
CA SER A 74 -9.49 4.38 14.73
C SER A 74 -10.39 5.48 14.20
N GLY A 75 -10.80 5.39 12.94
CA GLY A 75 -11.65 6.39 12.30
C GLY A 75 -10.91 7.60 11.71
N SER A 76 -9.58 7.57 11.63
CA SER A 76 -8.82 8.68 11.05
C SER A 76 -8.93 8.75 9.52
N ASN A 77 -8.97 9.97 8.96
CA ASN A 77 -8.93 10.21 7.53
C ASN A 77 -7.95 11.34 7.20
N PHE A 78 -6.67 11.03 7.12
CA PHE A 78 -5.62 12.02 6.90
C PHE A 78 -5.23 12.16 5.43
N ILE A 79 -4.86 13.36 5.03
CA ILE A 79 -4.25 13.66 3.74
C ILE A 79 -2.97 14.44 4.00
N TYR A 80 -1.85 13.99 3.45
CA TYR A 80 -0.60 14.74 3.41
C TYR A 80 -0.28 15.10 1.96
N LYS A 81 0.00 16.38 1.69
CA LYS A 81 0.32 16.86 0.34
C LYS A 81 1.77 17.31 0.27
N LYS A 82 2.44 16.98 -0.83
CA LYS A 82 3.77 17.46 -1.15
C LYS A 82 3.90 17.72 -2.63
N GLN A 83 4.45 18.87 -3.00
CA GLN A 83 4.78 19.18 -4.39
C GLN A 83 6.07 18.44 -4.79
N LEU A 84 6.06 17.79 -5.95
CA LEU A 84 7.25 17.18 -6.55
C LEU A 84 8.26 18.25 -6.96
N LYS A 85 9.56 17.94 -6.89
CA LYS A 85 10.64 18.91 -7.18
C LYS A 85 10.89 19.11 -8.68
N ASP A 86 10.67 18.09 -9.50
CA ASP A 86 10.88 18.17 -10.95
C ASP A 86 9.76 19.01 -11.60
N PRO A 87 10.07 20.19 -12.17
CA PRO A 87 9.06 21.03 -12.81
C PRO A 87 8.54 20.45 -14.14
N GLY A 88 9.27 19.52 -14.77
CA GLY A 88 8.88 18.88 -16.03
C GLY A 88 7.98 17.66 -15.85
N ASN A 89 7.90 17.12 -14.64
CA ASN A 89 7.08 15.96 -14.35
C ASN A 89 5.59 16.33 -14.33
N VAL A 90 4.82 15.65 -15.19
CA VAL A 90 3.36 15.80 -15.33
C VAL A 90 2.56 14.81 -14.47
N ASN A 91 3.22 13.80 -13.90
CA ASN A 91 2.57 12.73 -13.15
C ASN A 91 2.50 13.03 -11.65
N HIS A 92 1.29 13.10 -11.12
CA HIS A 92 1.03 12.97 -9.71
C HIS A 92 1.29 11.54 -9.22
N CYS A 93 1.49 11.37 -7.92
CA CYS A 93 1.51 10.06 -7.28
C CYS A 93 0.67 10.08 -6.01
N ILE A 94 -0.22 9.12 -5.85
CA ILE A 94 -1.00 8.91 -4.64
C ILE A 94 -0.58 7.58 -4.00
N GLU A 95 -0.31 7.61 -2.70
CA GLU A 95 -0.26 6.39 -1.88
C GLU A 95 -1.41 6.45 -0.86
N TYR A 96 -2.43 5.63 -1.11
CA TYR A 96 -3.59 5.47 -0.25
C TYR A 96 -3.35 4.30 0.69
N SER A 97 -3.29 4.56 2.00
CA SER A 97 -2.96 3.54 3.00
C SER A 97 -4.05 3.40 4.05
N LEU A 98 -4.35 2.15 4.40
CA LEU A 98 -5.31 1.75 5.43
C LEU A 98 -4.60 0.95 6.51
N TYR A 99 -4.55 1.47 7.73
CA TYR A 99 -3.96 0.80 8.88
C TYR A 99 -4.94 -0.20 9.48
N ALA A 100 -4.49 -1.46 9.64
CA ALA A 100 -5.31 -2.55 10.17
C ALA A 100 -4.80 -3.09 11.51
N GLY A 101 -3.56 -2.82 11.89
CA GLY A 101 -3.06 -3.17 13.21
C GLY A 101 -1.57 -3.49 13.25
N HIS A 102 -1.19 -4.25 14.27
CA HIS A 102 0.20 -4.56 14.54
C HIS A 102 0.69 -5.76 13.70
N ARG A 103 1.92 -5.68 13.17
CA ARG A 103 2.53 -6.80 12.41
C ARG A 103 2.75 -8.11 13.17
N TYR A 104 2.59 -8.16 14.48
CA TYR A 104 2.77 -9.41 15.22
C TYR A 104 1.44 -10.16 15.34
N ASP A 105 0.34 -9.53 14.94
CA ASP A 105 -0.92 -10.22 14.78
C ASP A 105 -0.87 -11.07 13.50
N ILE A 106 -0.61 -12.35 13.68
CA ILE A 106 -0.50 -13.33 12.60
C ILE A 106 -1.83 -13.50 11.84
N VAL A 107 -2.97 -13.34 12.52
CA VAL A 107 -4.30 -13.48 11.91
C VAL A 107 -4.57 -12.25 11.04
N MET A 108 -4.29 -11.05 11.56
CA MET A 108 -4.40 -9.81 10.79
C MET A 108 -3.54 -9.85 9.53
N ARG A 109 -2.30 -10.34 9.64
CA ARG A 109 -1.42 -10.50 8.48
C ARG A 109 -1.96 -11.50 7.47
N ALA A 110 -2.50 -12.63 7.93
CA ALA A 110 -3.12 -13.62 7.05
C ALA A 110 -4.31 -13.01 6.29
N LYS A 111 -5.17 -12.25 6.98
CA LYS A 111 -6.30 -11.52 6.38
C LYS A 111 -5.82 -10.49 5.35
N LEU A 112 -4.82 -9.66 5.68
CA LEU A 112 -4.25 -8.69 4.74
C LEU A 112 -3.63 -9.33 3.50
N LEU A 113 -2.91 -10.44 3.67
CA LEU A 113 -2.32 -11.19 2.55
C LEU A 113 -3.39 -11.80 1.65
N LEU A 114 -4.43 -12.39 2.25
CA LEU A 114 -5.55 -12.95 1.50
C LEU A 114 -6.35 -11.86 0.78
N LEU A 115 -6.56 -10.71 1.41
CA LEU A 115 -7.14 -9.54 0.76
C LEU A 115 -6.32 -9.15 -0.47
N GLY A 116 -5.00 -8.99 -0.31
CA GLY A 116 -4.09 -8.71 -1.42
C GLY A 116 -4.18 -9.72 -2.56
N GLN A 117 -4.36 -11.02 -2.25
CA GLN A 117 -4.56 -12.06 -3.27
C GLN A 117 -5.91 -11.95 -4.00
N MET A 118 -6.96 -11.48 -3.33
CA MET A 118 -8.30 -11.32 -3.92
C MET A 118 -8.42 -10.01 -4.71
N THR A 119 -7.69 -8.96 -4.30
CA THR A 119 -7.76 -7.64 -4.92
C THR A 119 -6.73 -7.39 -6.02
N ASP A 120 -5.68 -8.23 -6.14
CA ASP A 120 -4.58 -8.03 -7.10
C ASP A 120 -5.08 -7.80 -8.54
N GLU A 121 -5.83 -8.76 -9.08
CA GLU A 121 -6.37 -8.68 -10.44
C GLU A 121 -7.52 -7.66 -10.54
N PRO A 122 -8.53 -7.64 -9.65
CA PRO A 122 -9.63 -6.67 -9.75
C PRO A 122 -9.19 -5.22 -9.65
N CYS A 123 -8.22 -4.91 -8.77
CA CYS A 123 -7.68 -3.56 -8.62
C CYS A 123 -6.95 -3.11 -9.88
N PHE A 124 -6.16 -4.01 -10.48
CA PHE A 124 -5.47 -3.73 -11.72
C PHE A 124 -6.47 -3.57 -12.86
N ASN A 125 -7.43 -4.50 -13.04
CA ASN A 125 -8.43 -4.40 -14.09
C ASN A 125 -9.23 -3.08 -13.99
N GLN A 126 -9.74 -2.74 -12.81
CA GLN A 126 -10.54 -1.54 -12.60
C GLN A 126 -9.71 -0.27 -12.87
N LEU A 127 -8.63 -0.05 -12.12
CA LEU A 127 -7.93 1.24 -12.12
C LEU A 127 -6.99 1.41 -13.31
N ARG A 128 -6.43 0.30 -13.84
CA ARG A 128 -5.48 0.32 -14.96
C ARG A 128 -6.13 0.04 -16.31
N THR A 129 -6.92 -1.03 -16.43
CA THR A 129 -7.42 -1.49 -17.73
C THR A 129 -8.68 -0.73 -18.15
N ILE A 130 -9.64 -0.57 -17.24
CA ILE A 130 -10.94 0.08 -17.50
C ILE A 130 -10.79 1.60 -17.40
N GLU A 131 -10.35 2.11 -16.24
CA GLU A 131 -10.32 3.55 -15.97
C GLU A 131 -9.05 4.24 -16.48
N GLN A 132 -8.02 3.47 -16.84
CA GLN A 132 -6.76 3.96 -17.42
C GLN A 132 -6.08 5.07 -16.61
N LEU A 133 -6.13 4.98 -15.29
CA LEU A 133 -5.69 6.06 -14.40
C LEU A 133 -4.17 6.26 -14.40
N GLY A 134 -3.37 5.29 -14.78
CA GLY A 134 -1.92 5.41 -14.75
C GLY A 134 -1.25 4.18 -15.29
N TYR A 135 0.04 4.23 -15.61
CA TYR A 135 0.79 3.03 -15.99
C TYR A 135 1.21 2.19 -14.77
N ASN A 136 1.69 2.88 -13.72
CA ASN A 136 2.15 2.26 -12.49
C ASN A 136 1.02 2.25 -11.47
N ILE A 137 0.36 1.11 -11.31
CA ILE A 137 -0.64 0.86 -10.27
C ILE A 137 -0.21 -0.39 -9.51
N SER A 138 -0.12 -0.27 -8.19
CA SER A 138 0.15 -1.41 -7.31
C SER A 138 -0.77 -1.39 -6.11
N SER A 139 -1.23 -2.56 -5.70
CA SER A 139 -2.05 -2.71 -4.50
C SER A 139 -1.61 -3.93 -3.70
N GLY A 140 -1.94 -3.95 -2.41
CA GLY A 140 -1.74 -5.13 -1.60
C GLY A 140 -1.44 -4.86 -0.13
N ALA A 141 -1.17 -5.95 0.59
CA ALA A 141 -0.71 -5.91 1.96
C ALA A 141 0.62 -5.17 2.06
N SER A 142 0.75 -4.30 3.05
CA SER A 142 1.99 -3.61 3.37
C SER A 142 2.34 -3.80 4.85
N PHE A 143 3.64 -3.94 5.12
CA PHE A 143 4.19 -4.25 6.43
C PHE A 143 5.46 -3.44 6.65
N HIS A 144 5.48 -2.58 7.66
CA HIS A 144 6.62 -1.71 7.98
C HIS A 144 6.84 -1.67 9.49
N ASP A 145 8.03 -2.02 9.97
CA ASP A 145 8.42 -2.01 11.40
C ASP A 145 7.46 -2.70 12.36
N ILE A 146 6.36 -2.04 12.75
CA ILE A 146 5.26 -2.55 13.59
C ILE A 146 3.88 -2.36 12.95
N TRP A 147 3.79 -1.59 11.87
CA TRP A 147 2.59 -1.26 11.11
C TRP A 147 2.21 -2.40 10.16
N SER A 148 0.91 -2.66 10.04
CA SER A 148 0.33 -3.57 9.05
C SER A 148 -0.96 -3.00 8.51
N GLY A 149 -1.14 -3.12 7.21
CA GLY A 149 -2.28 -2.55 6.53
C GLY A 149 -2.31 -2.89 5.06
N TYR A 150 -3.20 -2.21 4.35
CA TYR A 150 -3.40 -2.35 2.92
C TYR A 150 -3.11 -1.03 2.23
N ARG A 151 -2.47 -1.05 1.06
CA ARG A 151 -2.21 0.17 0.29
C ARG A 151 -2.55 0.03 -1.17
N ILE A 152 -2.84 1.17 -1.81
CA ILE A 152 -2.88 1.34 -3.26
C ILE A 152 -1.98 2.51 -3.63
N LEU A 153 -1.07 2.31 -4.58
CA LEU A 153 -0.20 3.33 -5.14
C LEU A 153 -0.49 3.51 -6.62
N ILE A 154 -0.69 4.76 -7.05
CA ILE A 154 -0.96 5.12 -8.43
C ILE A 154 -0.09 6.30 -8.83
N GLU A 155 0.62 6.17 -9.97
CA GLU A 155 1.24 7.30 -10.67
C GLU A 155 0.42 7.67 -11.91
N SER A 156 0.05 8.94 -12.01
CA SER A 156 -0.99 9.38 -12.94
C SER A 156 -0.85 10.84 -13.34
N GLU A 157 -1.26 11.19 -14.55
CA GLU A 157 -1.49 12.58 -14.97
C GLU A 157 -2.70 13.25 -14.29
N LYS A 158 -3.51 12.48 -13.54
CA LYS A 158 -4.72 12.96 -12.86
C LYS A 158 -4.42 13.47 -11.46
N ASP A 159 -5.22 14.44 -11.01
CA ASP A 159 -5.10 14.98 -9.67
C ASP A 159 -5.33 13.91 -8.59
N CYS A 160 -4.56 13.96 -7.50
CA CYS A 160 -4.62 12.98 -6.43
C CYS A 160 -6.01 12.88 -5.80
N ARG A 161 -6.79 13.97 -5.70
CA ARG A 161 -8.16 13.89 -5.17
C ARG A 161 -9.06 13.11 -6.10
N TYR A 162 -8.92 13.26 -7.41
CA TYR A 162 -9.68 12.43 -8.36
C TYR A 162 -9.33 10.95 -8.18
N LEU A 163 -8.04 10.62 -8.12
CA LEU A 163 -7.56 9.24 -7.92
C LEU A 163 -8.03 8.63 -6.60
N GLU A 164 -8.01 9.41 -5.52
CA GLU A 164 -8.52 8.99 -4.21
C GLU A 164 -9.99 8.57 -4.31
N GLY A 165 -10.80 9.30 -5.07
CA GLY A 165 -12.22 8.98 -5.29
C GLY A 165 -12.42 7.69 -6.06
N ARG A 166 -11.58 7.45 -7.08
CA ARG A 166 -11.60 6.19 -7.84
C ARG A 166 -11.13 4.99 -7.03
N ILE A 167 -10.16 5.19 -6.13
CA ILE A 167 -9.74 4.17 -5.15
C ILE A 167 -10.90 3.81 -4.21
N GLU A 168 -11.61 4.82 -3.67
CA GLU A 168 -12.77 4.59 -2.80
C GLU A 168 -13.91 3.87 -3.56
N ASN A 169 -14.14 4.22 -4.83
CA ASN A 169 -15.10 3.52 -5.69
C ASN A 169 -14.71 2.05 -5.90
N PHE A 170 -13.42 1.77 -6.17
CA PHE A 170 -12.93 0.40 -6.28
C PHE A 170 -13.19 -0.40 -5.00
N PHE A 171 -12.99 0.17 -3.81
CA PHE A 171 -13.31 -0.51 -2.56
C PHE A 171 -14.81 -0.82 -2.43
N ASN A 172 -15.71 0.04 -2.90
CA ASN A 172 -17.14 -0.26 -2.90
C ASN A 172 -17.50 -1.39 -3.87
N ILE A 173 -16.91 -1.39 -5.07
CA ILE A 173 -17.08 -2.46 -6.06
C ILE A 173 -16.58 -3.79 -5.50
N PHE A 174 -15.38 -3.80 -4.92
CA PHE A 174 -14.78 -5.00 -4.37
C PHE A 174 -15.56 -5.52 -3.14
N GLU A 175 -16.16 -4.65 -2.33
CA GLU A 175 -17.03 -5.06 -1.22
C GLU A 175 -18.22 -5.90 -1.72
N GLN A 176 -18.86 -5.46 -2.81
CA GLN A 176 -19.93 -6.23 -3.45
C GLN A 176 -19.41 -7.55 -4.04
N MET A 177 -18.25 -7.52 -4.70
CA MET A 177 -17.60 -8.74 -5.22
C MET A 177 -17.34 -9.75 -4.10
N LEU A 178 -16.77 -9.31 -2.97
CA LEU A 178 -16.47 -10.16 -1.82
C LEU A 178 -17.76 -10.77 -1.24
N ASN A 179 -18.82 -9.99 -1.09
CA ASN A 179 -20.10 -10.48 -0.58
C ASN A 179 -20.74 -11.52 -1.52
N ASN A 180 -20.67 -11.29 -2.83
CA ASN A 180 -21.26 -12.17 -3.85
C ASN A 180 -20.36 -13.34 -4.27
N MET A 181 -19.08 -13.33 -3.88
CA MET A 181 -18.10 -14.37 -4.18
C MET A 181 -18.60 -15.74 -3.72
N SER A 182 -18.46 -16.76 -4.56
CA SER A 182 -18.80 -18.13 -4.15
C SER A 182 -17.78 -18.70 -3.16
N GLU A 183 -18.19 -19.65 -2.32
CA GLU A 183 -17.24 -20.32 -1.42
C GLU A 183 -16.12 -21.04 -2.19
N GLU A 184 -16.43 -21.59 -3.36
CA GLU A 184 -15.44 -22.25 -4.23
C GLU A 184 -14.36 -21.29 -4.73
N GLU A 185 -14.76 -20.09 -5.15
CA GLU A 185 -13.85 -19.04 -5.60
C GLU A 185 -12.98 -18.52 -4.46
N PHE A 186 -13.58 -18.27 -3.30
CA PHE A 186 -12.87 -17.89 -2.08
C PHE A 186 -11.80 -18.93 -1.69
N GLU A 187 -12.18 -20.21 -1.66
CA GLU A 187 -11.26 -21.33 -1.42
C GLU A 187 -10.18 -21.45 -2.51
N GLY A 188 -10.48 -21.01 -3.73
CA GLY A 188 -9.50 -20.82 -4.81
C GLY A 188 -8.41 -19.81 -4.45
N HIS A 189 -8.79 -18.60 -4.04
CA HIS A 189 -7.85 -17.56 -3.60
C HIS A 189 -7.05 -18.00 -2.37
N LYS A 190 -7.72 -18.63 -1.38
CA LYS A 190 -7.06 -19.15 -0.18
C LYS A 190 -5.99 -20.19 -0.51
N ARG A 191 -6.32 -21.18 -1.34
CA ARG A 191 -5.36 -22.19 -1.82
C ARG A 191 -4.21 -21.57 -2.61
N ALA A 192 -4.49 -20.60 -3.49
CA ALA A 192 -3.45 -19.90 -4.24
C ALA A 192 -2.46 -19.19 -3.30
N MET A 193 -2.96 -18.51 -2.27
CA MET A 193 -2.12 -17.83 -1.28
C MET A 193 -1.31 -18.83 -0.44
N ILE A 194 -1.91 -19.92 0.02
CA ILE A 194 -1.21 -20.99 0.75
C ILE A 194 -0.08 -21.57 -0.11
N ASN A 195 -0.37 -21.91 -1.37
CA ASN A 195 0.62 -22.45 -2.30
C ASN A 195 1.78 -21.46 -2.54
N LYS A 196 1.48 -20.16 -2.66
CA LYS A 196 2.51 -19.12 -2.80
C LYS A 196 3.42 -19.04 -1.57
N ARG A 197 2.92 -19.36 -0.36
CA ARG A 197 3.71 -19.38 0.88
C ARG A 197 4.47 -20.67 1.10
N LEU A 198 3.94 -21.80 0.65
CA LEU A 198 4.59 -23.10 0.71
C LEU A 198 5.57 -23.34 -0.46
N ALA A 199 5.55 -22.49 -1.47
CA ALA A 199 6.42 -22.59 -2.63
C ALA A 199 7.90 -22.65 -2.20
N LYS A 200 8.62 -23.64 -2.76
CA LYS A 200 10.07 -23.74 -2.56
C LYS A 200 10.75 -22.51 -3.15
N LEU A 201 11.72 -21.99 -2.40
CA LEU A 201 12.53 -20.87 -2.82
C LEU A 201 13.41 -21.31 -3.99
N LYS A 202 13.48 -20.46 -5.02
CA LYS A 202 14.10 -20.84 -6.31
C LYS A 202 15.63 -20.77 -6.30
N ASN A 203 16.20 -20.02 -5.35
CA ASN A 203 17.64 -19.78 -5.25
C ASN A 203 18.01 -19.37 -3.83
N LEU A 204 19.31 -19.44 -3.53
CA LEU A 204 19.89 -19.11 -2.23
C LEU A 204 19.53 -17.70 -1.77
N SER A 205 19.60 -16.70 -2.66
CA SER A 205 19.24 -15.32 -2.33
C SER A 205 17.78 -15.15 -1.89
N SER A 206 16.87 -15.94 -2.46
CA SER A 206 15.45 -15.94 -2.03
C SER A 206 15.29 -16.52 -0.63
N GLU A 207 16.14 -17.48 -0.27
CA GLU A 207 16.21 -18.08 1.06
C GLU A 207 16.91 -17.18 2.08
N ASP A 208 18.01 -16.53 1.70
CA ASP A 208 18.69 -15.49 2.48
C ASP A 208 17.72 -14.37 2.84
N ASN A 209 16.99 -13.85 1.85
CA ASN A 209 15.98 -12.82 2.06
C ASN A 209 14.85 -13.31 2.97
N ARG A 210 14.44 -14.58 2.84
CA ARG A 210 13.44 -15.16 3.72
C ARG A 210 13.95 -15.20 5.16
N PHE A 211 15.15 -15.69 5.41
CA PHE A 211 15.74 -15.73 6.76
C PHE A 211 15.94 -14.34 7.33
N TRP A 212 16.50 -13.42 6.56
CA TRP A 212 16.69 -12.04 6.99
C TRP A 212 15.37 -11.37 7.38
N ASN A 213 14.29 -11.63 6.64
CA ASN A 213 12.94 -11.15 6.98
C ASN A 213 12.26 -11.97 8.10
N HIS A 214 12.63 -13.24 8.29
CA HIS A 214 12.10 -14.15 9.33
C HIS A 214 12.72 -13.99 10.69
N ILE A 215 13.91 -13.39 10.77
CA ILE A 215 14.36 -12.70 11.98
C ILE A 215 13.26 -11.73 12.47
N TYR A 216 12.42 -11.21 11.55
CA TYR A 216 11.35 -10.26 11.88
C TYR A 216 9.91 -10.81 11.94
N THR A 217 9.42 -11.79 11.14
CA THR A 217 8.11 -12.51 11.29
C THR A 217 7.74 -13.42 10.09
N ASP A 218 7.14 -14.62 10.31
CA ASP A 218 6.46 -15.45 9.26
C ASP A 218 4.96 -15.64 9.56
N VAL A 219 4.13 -15.80 8.52
CA VAL A 219 2.73 -16.29 8.64
C VAL A 219 2.68 -17.68 8.02
N ASP A 220 2.25 -18.69 8.76
CA ASP A 220 2.19 -20.05 8.24
C ASP A 220 0.91 -20.30 7.41
N GLY A 221 0.96 -21.34 6.56
CA GLY A 221 -0.20 -21.79 5.79
C GLY A 221 -1.37 -22.21 6.69
N ALA A 222 -1.09 -22.72 7.88
CA ALA A 222 -2.10 -23.17 8.84
C ALA A 222 -2.98 -22.01 9.36
N THR A 223 -2.44 -20.80 9.48
CA THR A 223 -3.23 -19.61 9.84
C THR A 223 -4.16 -19.21 8.69
N LEU A 224 -3.67 -19.27 7.44
CA LEU A 224 -4.49 -19.00 6.26
C LEU A 224 -5.62 -20.02 6.11
N GLU A 225 -5.35 -21.31 6.30
CA GLU A 225 -6.32 -22.41 6.16
C GLU A 225 -7.58 -22.21 7.03
N LYS A 226 -7.41 -21.62 8.22
CA LYS A 226 -8.49 -21.38 9.18
C LYS A 226 -9.40 -20.21 8.82
N LEU A 227 -8.98 -19.34 7.89
CA LEU A 227 -9.79 -18.19 7.49
C LEU A 227 -11.01 -18.64 6.69
N THR A 228 -12.16 -18.11 7.07
CA THR A 228 -13.43 -18.25 6.35
C THR A 228 -13.75 -17.00 5.53
N LYS A 229 -14.68 -17.11 4.59
CA LYS A 229 -15.18 -15.95 3.84
C LYS A 229 -15.79 -14.91 4.79
N GLU A 230 -16.54 -15.35 5.81
CA GLU A 230 -17.13 -14.47 6.82
C GLU A 230 -16.07 -13.67 7.58
N ASP A 231 -14.97 -14.32 7.98
CA ASP A 231 -13.84 -13.62 8.64
C ASP A 231 -13.27 -12.49 7.78
N MET A 232 -13.32 -12.63 6.46
CA MET A 232 -12.86 -11.64 5.50
C MET A 232 -13.88 -10.54 5.27
N ILE A 233 -15.19 -10.85 5.26
CA ILE A 233 -16.26 -9.84 5.20
C ILE A 233 -16.20 -8.93 6.43
N ASP A 234 -16.14 -9.51 7.63
CA ASP A 234 -16.06 -8.76 8.89
C ASP A 234 -14.81 -7.86 8.93
N PHE A 235 -13.67 -8.43 8.53
CA PHE A 235 -12.41 -7.71 8.43
C PHE A 235 -12.50 -6.55 7.43
N TYR A 236 -13.06 -6.80 6.25
CA TYR A 236 -13.22 -5.79 5.22
C TYR A 236 -14.13 -4.66 5.69
N SER A 237 -15.28 -5.01 6.25
CA SER A 237 -16.27 -4.06 6.78
C SER A 237 -15.67 -3.15 7.86
N HIS A 238 -14.79 -3.68 8.72
CA HIS A 238 -14.18 -2.90 9.78
C HIS A 238 -13.00 -2.03 9.30
N TYR A 239 -12.05 -2.61 8.57
CA TYR A 239 -10.74 -1.96 8.31
C TYR A 239 -10.62 -1.32 6.92
N ILE A 240 -11.46 -1.71 5.95
CA ILE A 240 -11.28 -1.35 4.54
C ILE A 240 -12.46 -0.56 3.98
N SER A 241 -13.69 -1.04 4.22
CA SER A 241 -14.92 -0.49 3.65
C SER A 241 -15.03 1.01 3.85
N THR A 242 -15.48 1.72 2.81
CA THR A 242 -15.64 3.17 2.83
C THR A 242 -16.73 3.64 3.80
N SER A 243 -17.65 2.72 4.16
CA SER A 243 -18.72 2.96 5.12
C SER A 243 -18.29 2.75 6.58
N SER A 244 -17.08 2.25 6.83
CA SER A 244 -16.57 2.03 8.18
C SER A 244 -16.31 3.35 8.90
N SER A 245 -16.83 3.49 10.11
CA SER A 245 -16.48 4.58 11.04
C SER A 245 -15.18 4.32 11.80
N GLN A 246 -14.60 3.12 11.66
CA GLN A 246 -13.41 2.69 12.40
C GLN A 246 -12.14 2.60 11.53
N ARG A 247 -12.27 2.66 10.20
CA ARG A 247 -11.11 2.59 9.30
C ARG A 247 -10.13 3.72 9.58
N SER A 248 -8.84 3.40 9.56
CA SER A 248 -7.75 4.37 9.76
C SER A 248 -7.00 4.58 8.46
N LYS A 249 -7.18 5.75 7.86
CA LYS A 249 -6.67 6.11 6.53
C LYS A 249 -5.64 7.24 6.60
N LEU A 250 -4.60 7.12 5.78
CA LEU A 250 -3.71 8.21 5.37
C LEU A 250 -3.52 8.15 3.86
N SER A 251 -3.73 9.27 3.17
CA SER A 251 -3.43 9.43 1.76
C SER A 251 -2.27 10.42 1.58
N VAL A 252 -1.19 9.98 0.93
CA VAL A 252 -0.06 10.85 0.58
C VAL A 252 -0.17 11.27 -0.88
N HIS A 253 -0.25 12.57 -1.12
CA HIS A 253 -0.44 13.16 -2.44
C HIS A 253 0.84 13.87 -2.87
N LEU A 254 1.57 13.27 -3.81
CA LEU A 254 2.68 13.90 -4.49
C LEU A 254 2.15 14.61 -5.74
N GLN A 255 2.25 15.93 -5.76
CA GLN A 255 1.64 16.75 -6.80
C GLN A 255 2.66 17.11 -7.88
N ALA A 256 2.31 16.89 -9.15
CA ALA A 256 3.06 17.38 -10.29
C ALA A 256 2.98 18.91 -10.39
N GLN A 257 4.03 19.53 -10.93
CA GLN A 257 4.06 20.97 -11.21
C GLN A 257 3.59 21.27 -12.64
N ALA A 258 4.02 20.45 -13.60
CA ALA A 258 3.57 20.55 -14.98
C ALA A 258 2.17 19.94 -15.12
N LYS A 259 1.41 20.46 -16.08
CA LYS A 259 0.13 19.89 -16.49
C LYS A 259 0.34 18.99 -17.70
N ALA A 260 -0.29 17.82 -17.69
CA ALA A 260 -0.40 16.99 -18.86
C ALA A 260 -1.13 17.72 -20.00
N LYS A 261 -0.88 17.29 -21.23
CA LYS A 261 -1.58 17.82 -22.40
C LYS A 261 -3.03 17.35 -22.35
N GLU A 262 -3.97 18.30 -22.34
CA GLU A 262 -5.39 17.98 -22.43
C GLU A 262 -5.70 17.24 -23.74
N PRO A 263 -6.37 16.08 -23.68
CA PRO A 263 -6.81 15.38 -24.88
C PRO A 263 -7.79 16.25 -25.68
N SER A 264 -7.68 16.19 -27.00
CA SER A 264 -8.66 16.76 -27.91
C SER A 264 -10.04 16.13 -27.71
N LEU A 265 -11.10 16.82 -28.13
CA LEU A 265 -12.46 16.29 -28.02
C LEU A 265 -12.60 14.97 -28.79
N ASP A 266 -11.93 14.81 -29.92
CA ASP A 266 -11.96 13.57 -30.71
C ASP A 266 -11.25 12.41 -30.00
N GLU A 267 -10.15 12.67 -29.28
CA GLU A 267 -9.51 11.69 -28.40
C GLU A 267 -10.42 11.34 -27.20
N LYS A 268 -11.14 12.32 -26.64
CA LYS A 268 -12.11 12.08 -25.55
C LYS A 268 -13.30 11.23 -26.00
N LYS A 269 -13.71 11.31 -27.27
CA LYS A 269 -14.81 10.49 -27.82
C LYS A 269 -14.47 9.00 -27.93
N THR A 270 -13.20 8.64 -28.05
CA THR A 270 -12.79 7.23 -28.21
C THR A 270 -12.57 6.51 -26.87
N ALA A 271 -12.20 7.24 -25.81
CA ALA A 271 -11.94 6.66 -24.49
C ALA A 271 -13.14 5.90 -23.89
N PRO A 272 -14.38 6.44 -23.88
CA PRO A 272 -15.56 5.69 -23.42
C PRO A 272 -15.81 4.41 -24.20
N ALA A 273 -15.51 4.39 -25.51
CA ALA A 273 -15.75 3.23 -26.35
C ALA A 273 -14.94 2.01 -25.85
N ALA A 274 -13.68 2.25 -25.48
CA ALA A 274 -12.79 1.22 -24.98
C ALA A 274 -13.24 0.70 -23.61
N ALA A 275 -13.59 1.60 -22.68
CA ALA A 275 -14.09 1.24 -21.36
C ALA A 275 -15.39 0.44 -21.47
N LEU A 276 -16.39 0.94 -22.21
CA LEU A 276 -17.66 0.26 -22.40
C LEU A 276 -17.49 -1.13 -23.02
N LYS A 277 -16.58 -1.30 -23.98
CA LYS A 277 -16.35 -2.61 -24.60
C LYS A 277 -15.91 -3.66 -23.58
N ILE A 278 -15.07 -3.28 -22.61
CA ILE A 278 -14.63 -4.18 -21.55
C ILE A 278 -15.83 -4.58 -20.67
N VAL A 279 -16.57 -3.59 -20.19
CA VAL A 279 -17.74 -3.76 -19.31
C VAL A 279 -18.83 -4.61 -19.97
N LEU A 280 -19.15 -4.33 -21.23
CA LEU A 280 -20.15 -5.09 -21.99
C LEU A 280 -19.70 -6.54 -22.16
N THR A 281 -18.40 -6.78 -22.38
CA THR A 281 -17.85 -8.14 -22.48
C THR A 281 -17.97 -8.90 -21.17
N GLU A 282 -17.63 -8.26 -20.03
CA GLU A 282 -17.76 -8.84 -18.69
C GLU A 282 -19.21 -9.22 -18.37
N HIS A 283 -20.16 -8.36 -18.74
CA HIS A 283 -21.59 -8.61 -18.55
C HIS A 283 -22.24 -9.47 -19.66
N LYS A 284 -21.46 -9.97 -20.63
CA LYS A 284 -21.92 -10.78 -21.78
C LYS A 284 -23.00 -10.08 -22.63
N ILE A 285 -22.92 -8.77 -22.75
CA ILE A 285 -23.80 -7.93 -23.56
C ILE A 285 -23.14 -7.68 -24.91
N ALA A 286 -23.90 -7.85 -26.00
CA ALA A 286 -23.41 -7.57 -27.33
C ALA A 286 -23.26 -6.05 -27.56
N ALA A 287 -22.06 -5.60 -27.91
CA ALA A 287 -21.82 -4.20 -28.25
C ALA A 287 -22.52 -3.80 -29.55
N ASN A 288 -23.02 -2.56 -29.60
CA ASN A 288 -23.58 -1.96 -30.81
C ASN A 288 -22.76 -0.72 -31.21
N ASP A 289 -21.55 -0.99 -31.73
CA ASP A 289 -20.57 0.05 -32.08
C ASP A 289 -21.13 1.08 -33.06
N GLN A 290 -21.98 0.67 -34.00
CA GLN A 290 -22.57 1.59 -34.99
C GLN A 290 -23.52 2.60 -34.32
N ALA A 291 -24.41 2.13 -33.44
CA ALA A 291 -25.32 3.02 -32.72
C ALA A 291 -24.56 3.94 -31.76
N PHE A 292 -23.55 3.41 -31.08
CA PHE A 292 -22.69 4.19 -30.19
C PHE A 292 -21.96 5.33 -30.92
N GLN A 293 -21.31 5.02 -32.04
CA GLN A 293 -20.61 6.01 -32.85
C GLN A 293 -21.57 7.07 -33.42
N ALA A 294 -22.80 6.68 -33.78
CA ALA A 294 -23.81 7.63 -34.27
C ALA A 294 -24.19 8.66 -33.18
N ARG A 295 -24.31 8.24 -31.92
CA ARG A 295 -24.62 9.15 -30.79
C ARG A 295 -23.45 10.05 -30.42
N ILE A 296 -22.23 9.52 -30.38
CA ILE A 296 -21.04 10.27 -29.97
C ILE A 296 -20.57 11.29 -31.00
N LYS A 297 -20.81 11.05 -32.30
CA LYS A 297 -20.29 11.87 -33.41
C LYS A 297 -20.51 13.38 -33.19
N ASN A 298 -21.71 13.76 -32.74
CA ASN A 298 -22.13 15.15 -32.59
C ASN A 298 -21.92 15.71 -31.18
N ALA A 299 -21.38 14.93 -30.23
CA ALA A 299 -21.10 15.40 -28.89
C ALA A 299 -20.04 16.52 -28.92
N SER A 300 -20.35 17.66 -28.31
CA SER A 300 -19.53 18.88 -28.33
C SER A 300 -18.84 19.17 -26.99
N SER A 301 -19.15 18.42 -25.94
CA SER A 301 -18.58 18.56 -24.59
C SER A 301 -18.51 17.21 -23.88
N ASN A 302 -17.82 17.16 -22.72
CA ASN A 302 -17.75 15.95 -21.90
C ASN A 302 -19.13 15.53 -21.37
N GLU A 303 -19.98 16.50 -21.06
CA GLU A 303 -21.37 16.28 -20.62
C GLU A 303 -22.16 15.67 -21.77
N ALA A 304 -22.06 16.22 -22.99
CA ALA A 304 -22.73 15.66 -24.17
C ALA A 304 -22.24 14.24 -24.50
N ILE A 305 -20.96 13.94 -24.29
CA ILE A 305 -20.43 12.57 -24.43
C ILE A 305 -21.04 11.65 -23.36
N SER A 306 -21.08 12.10 -22.10
CA SER A 306 -21.67 11.35 -20.99
C SER A 306 -23.15 11.06 -21.20
N ASP A 307 -23.91 12.04 -21.68
CA ASP A 307 -25.33 11.90 -22.03
C ASP A 307 -25.53 10.93 -23.20
N ALA A 308 -24.67 11.02 -24.23
CA ALA A 308 -24.70 10.10 -25.36
C ALA A 308 -24.42 8.64 -24.94
N VAL A 309 -23.48 8.44 -23.99
CA VAL A 309 -23.22 7.14 -23.37
C VAL A 309 -24.45 6.66 -22.60
N ALA A 310 -25.03 7.51 -21.74
CA ALA A 310 -26.19 7.14 -20.95
C ALA A 310 -27.35 6.68 -21.84
N SER A 311 -27.68 7.45 -22.89
CA SER A 311 -28.72 7.08 -23.85
C SER A 311 -28.37 5.82 -24.65
N HIS A 312 -27.10 5.55 -24.93
CA HIS A 312 -26.72 4.29 -25.59
C HIS A 312 -27.01 3.08 -24.70
N LEU A 313 -26.66 3.17 -23.41
CA LEU A 313 -26.88 2.11 -22.43
C LEU A 313 -28.38 1.84 -22.19
N THR A 314 -29.20 2.90 -22.13
CA THR A 314 -30.64 2.77 -21.83
C THR A 314 -31.49 2.51 -23.05
N ASP A 315 -31.25 3.20 -24.16
CA ASP A 315 -32.16 3.21 -25.30
C ASP A 315 -31.78 2.17 -26.35
N ASP A 316 -30.48 1.96 -26.58
CA ASP A 316 -30.00 1.05 -27.62
C ASP A 316 -29.73 -0.36 -27.07
N LEU A 317 -29.13 -0.45 -25.88
CA LEU A 317 -28.77 -1.71 -25.24
C LEU A 317 -29.82 -2.20 -24.23
N ILE A 318 -30.72 -1.31 -23.77
CA ILE A 318 -31.83 -1.63 -22.85
C ILE A 318 -31.32 -2.38 -21.62
N MET A 319 -30.24 -1.85 -21.03
CA MET A 319 -29.60 -2.47 -19.88
C MET A 319 -30.43 -2.29 -18.61
N GLU A 320 -30.31 -3.25 -17.69
CA GLU A 320 -30.82 -3.06 -16.33
C GLU A 320 -30.17 -1.84 -15.69
N LYS A 321 -30.96 -1.07 -14.94
CA LYS A 321 -30.54 0.23 -14.39
C LYS A 321 -29.22 0.17 -13.63
N GLU A 322 -29.05 -0.83 -12.76
CA GLU A 322 -27.83 -0.96 -11.95
C GLU A 322 -26.58 -1.19 -12.82
N VAL A 323 -26.70 -2.02 -13.86
CA VAL A 323 -25.59 -2.29 -14.79
C VAL A 323 -25.34 -1.07 -15.69
N ALA A 324 -26.38 -0.35 -16.11
CA ALA A 324 -26.26 0.87 -16.88
C ALA A 324 -25.58 1.99 -16.08
N ASP A 325 -25.95 2.18 -14.81
CA ASP A 325 -25.37 3.20 -13.93
C ASP A 325 -23.88 2.91 -13.69
N LYS A 326 -23.50 1.64 -13.48
CA LYS A 326 -22.10 1.23 -13.36
C LYS A 326 -21.30 1.49 -14.64
N ALA A 327 -21.81 1.04 -15.79
CA ALA A 327 -21.15 1.25 -17.08
C ALA A 327 -21.00 2.74 -17.43
N LEU A 328 -21.98 3.57 -17.02
CA LEU A 328 -21.92 5.02 -17.17
C LEU A 328 -20.85 5.65 -16.27
N ASP A 329 -20.72 5.20 -15.03
CA ASP A 329 -19.65 5.68 -14.13
C ASP A 329 -18.26 5.35 -14.68
N GLU A 330 -18.06 4.14 -15.18
CA GLU A 330 -16.79 3.70 -15.78
C GLU A 330 -16.47 4.48 -17.07
N ALA A 331 -17.47 4.75 -17.90
CA ALA A 331 -17.32 5.61 -19.07
C ALA A 331 -16.98 7.06 -18.69
N LYS A 332 -17.61 7.61 -17.63
CA LYS A 332 -17.28 8.92 -17.07
C LYS A 332 -15.88 8.92 -16.47
N ALA A 333 -15.43 7.81 -15.88
CA ALA A 333 -14.09 7.67 -15.33
C ALA A 333 -13.04 7.71 -16.43
N ALA A 334 -13.26 6.99 -17.54
CA ALA A 334 -12.41 7.07 -18.73
C ALA A 334 -12.35 8.49 -19.35
N LEU A 335 -13.41 9.28 -19.17
CA LEU A 335 -13.45 10.71 -19.55
C LEU A 335 -12.82 11.65 -18.53
N ASN A 336 -12.48 11.17 -17.33
CA ASN A 336 -12.03 11.95 -16.18
C ASN A 336 -13.07 12.95 -15.68
N VAL A 337 -14.35 12.61 -15.81
CA VAL A 337 -15.48 13.43 -15.31
C VAL A 337 -16.37 12.66 -14.34
N ALA A 338 -15.96 11.45 -13.94
CA ALA A 338 -16.63 10.74 -12.86
C ALA A 338 -16.54 11.55 -11.57
N ASP A 339 -17.60 11.46 -10.76
CA ASP A 339 -17.61 12.10 -9.45
C ASP A 339 -16.52 11.46 -8.58
N SER A 340 -15.74 12.30 -7.91
CA SER A 340 -14.75 11.86 -6.93
C SER A 340 -15.38 11.32 -5.64
N GLY A 341 -16.69 11.51 -5.43
CA GLY A 341 -17.44 10.96 -4.31
C GLY A 341 -17.16 11.65 -2.97
N PHE A 342 -16.29 12.66 -2.93
CA PHE A 342 -15.98 13.38 -1.70
C PHE A 342 -17.03 14.44 -1.37
N ARG A 343 -17.64 14.31 -0.19
CA ARG A 343 -18.69 15.22 0.27
C ARG A 343 -18.17 16.45 1.02
N ALA A 344 -16.95 16.38 1.57
CA ALA A 344 -16.36 17.44 2.39
C ALA A 344 -14.96 17.84 1.90
N ALA A 345 -14.70 19.15 1.94
CA ALA A 345 -13.35 19.69 1.73
C ALA A 345 -12.47 19.33 2.95
N PRO A 346 -11.18 19.02 2.76
CA PRO A 346 -10.30 18.71 3.88
C PRO A 346 -10.20 19.86 4.88
N GLN A 347 -10.32 19.56 6.17
CA GLN A 347 -10.07 20.51 7.24
C GLN A 347 -8.57 20.55 7.55
N ALA A 348 -7.97 21.73 7.60
CA ALA A 348 -6.58 21.87 8.01
C ALA A 348 -6.40 21.50 9.49
N LEU A 349 -5.38 20.69 9.77
CA LEU A 349 -4.95 20.45 11.14
C LEU A 349 -4.02 21.58 11.58
N ASP A 350 -4.51 22.47 12.44
CA ASP A 350 -3.68 23.51 13.05
C ASP A 350 -2.58 22.88 13.92
N VAL A 351 -1.45 23.57 14.04
CA VAL A 351 -0.23 23.16 14.76
C VAL A 351 -0.50 22.86 16.24
N SER A 352 -1.60 23.38 16.79
CA SER A 352 -2.03 23.22 18.18
C SER A 352 -3.04 22.10 18.42
N ALA A 353 -3.62 21.52 17.37
CA ALA A 353 -4.72 20.58 17.49
C ALA A 353 -4.22 19.15 17.78
N ASP A 354 -4.71 18.55 18.87
CA ASP A 354 -4.50 17.12 19.16
C ASP A 354 -5.20 16.29 18.07
N VAL A 355 -4.46 15.40 17.42
CA VAL A 355 -5.02 14.47 16.42
C VAL A 355 -6.26 13.75 16.93
N LYS A 356 -6.35 13.42 18.23
CA LYS A 356 -7.53 12.77 18.81
C LYS A 356 -8.82 13.60 18.74
N SER A 357 -8.71 14.92 18.60
CA SER A 357 -9.84 15.84 18.55
C SER A 357 -10.46 16.00 17.15
N VAL A 358 -9.81 15.47 16.11
CA VAL A 358 -10.22 15.63 14.71
C VAL A 358 -10.52 14.28 14.01
N VAL A 359 -10.68 13.21 14.78
CA VAL A 359 -10.89 11.87 14.25
C VAL A 359 -12.35 11.69 13.81
N ASP A 360 -12.59 11.88 12.53
CA ASP A 360 -13.87 11.63 11.86
C ASP A 360 -13.60 11.05 10.47
N THR A 361 -14.16 9.87 10.16
CA THR A 361 -13.95 9.22 8.86
C THR A 361 -14.58 10.00 7.71
N SER A 362 -15.63 10.76 7.98
CA SER A 362 -16.38 11.52 6.98
C SER A 362 -15.72 12.85 6.61
N GLN A 363 -14.84 13.36 7.47
CA GLN A 363 -14.19 14.66 7.32
C GLN A 363 -12.67 14.47 7.12
N PRO A 364 -12.15 14.59 5.89
CA PRO A 364 -10.72 14.49 5.67
C PRO A 364 -9.96 15.59 6.40
N VAL A 365 -8.80 15.25 6.96
CA VAL A 365 -7.92 16.16 7.70
C VAL A 365 -6.62 16.35 6.92
N LEU A 366 -6.32 17.58 6.52
CA LEU A 366 -5.10 17.94 5.83
C LEU A 366 -3.97 18.17 6.84
N ILE A 367 -2.89 17.40 6.70
CA ILE A 367 -1.64 17.56 7.44
C ILE A 367 -0.82 18.66 6.78
N GLU A 368 -0.80 19.84 7.38
CA GLU A 368 0.03 20.97 6.92
C GLU A 368 1.44 20.92 7.52
N ASP A 369 1.54 20.55 8.81
CA ASP A 369 2.80 20.31 9.51
C ASP A 369 2.94 18.83 9.90
N VAL A 370 3.79 18.12 9.17
CA VAL A 370 4.05 16.69 9.42
C VAL A 370 4.79 16.44 10.73
N HIS A 371 5.57 17.40 11.24
CA HIS A 371 6.29 17.27 12.51
C HIS A 371 5.32 17.41 13.68
N ALA A 372 4.44 18.42 13.66
CA ALA A 372 3.39 18.59 14.65
C ALA A 372 2.42 17.39 14.65
N TRP A 373 2.01 16.93 13.46
CA TRP A 373 1.21 15.71 13.33
C TRP A 373 1.92 14.51 13.95
N LYS A 374 3.18 14.22 13.60
CA LYS A 374 3.93 13.10 14.20
C LYS A 374 4.07 13.23 15.72
N ALA A 375 4.27 14.43 16.25
CA ALA A 375 4.44 14.69 17.68
C ALA A 375 3.16 14.46 18.51
N SER A 376 1.99 14.61 17.90
CA SER A 376 0.69 14.36 18.56
C SER A 376 0.23 12.88 18.48
N MET A 377 0.89 12.07 17.66
CA MET A 377 0.50 10.67 17.45
C MET A 377 1.01 9.75 18.56
N GLN A 378 0.24 8.69 18.84
CA GLN A 378 0.66 7.67 19.80
C GLN A 378 1.74 6.77 19.20
N ALA A 379 2.88 6.66 19.88
CA ALA A 379 3.91 5.67 19.54
C ALA A 379 3.49 4.27 19.99
N SER A 380 3.80 3.26 19.18
CA SER A 380 3.51 1.86 19.50
C SER A 380 4.36 1.31 20.63
N SER A 381 3.99 0.11 21.10
CA SER A 381 4.96 -0.76 21.76
C SER A 381 6.17 -1.00 20.86
N ALA A 382 7.33 -1.11 21.48
CA ALA A 382 8.55 -1.48 20.82
C ALA A 382 8.43 -2.88 20.19
N VAL A 383 9.14 -3.09 19.08
CA VAL A 383 9.36 -4.43 18.50
C VAL A 383 9.86 -5.40 19.57
N ARG A 384 9.31 -6.61 19.61
CA ARG A 384 9.74 -7.70 20.48
C ARG A 384 10.00 -8.96 19.66
N PRO A 385 11.02 -9.75 20.01
CA PRO A 385 11.27 -11.01 19.35
C PRO A 385 10.10 -11.98 19.63
N VAL A 386 9.67 -12.72 18.62
CA VAL A 386 8.57 -13.71 18.72
C VAL A 386 9.02 -14.96 19.51
N ARG A 387 10.33 -15.24 19.51
CA ARG A 387 10.99 -16.30 20.29
C ARG A 387 12.31 -15.79 20.83
N ASN A 388 12.76 -16.30 21.97
CA ASN A 388 14.08 -15.95 22.46
C ASN A 388 15.14 -16.59 21.54
N LEU A 389 16.11 -15.81 21.05
CA LEU A 389 17.19 -16.31 20.21
C LEU A 389 18.04 -17.37 20.93
N GLU A 390 18.10 -17.32 22.26
CA GLU A 390 18.77 -18.34 23.10
C GLU A 390 18.20 -19.74 22.88
N GLU A 391 16.94 -19.88 22.45
CA GLU A 391 16.33 -21.18 22.12
C GLU A 391 16.96 -21.83 20.87
N PHE A 392 17.59 -21.03 20.01
CA PHE A 392 18.28 -21.48 18.80
C PHE A 392 19.79 -21.60 19.00
N VAL A 393 20.30 -21.25 20.18
CA VAL A 393 21.71 -21.44 20.53
C VAL A 393 21.92 -22.92 20.85
N GLU A 394 22.52 -23.66 19.91
CA GLU A 394 23.15 -24.92 20.25
C GLU A 394 24.32 -24.64 21.20
N VAL A 395 24.09 -24.84 22.50
CA VAL A 395 25.13 -24.74 23.53
C VAL A 395 26.14 -25.88 23.30
N THR A 396 27.18 -25.60 22.53
CA THR A 396 28.43 -26.37 22.56
C THR A 396 29.30 -25.80 23.68
N ASP A 397 29.96 -26.64 24.47
CA ASP A 397 30.70 -26.29 25.71
C ASP A 397 31.62 -25.06 25.63
N LYS A 398 32.10 -24.66 24.44
CA LYS A 398 32.88 -23.42 24.21
C LYS A 398 32.08 -22.11 24.29
N LEU A 399 30.75 -22.15 24.18
CA LEU A 399 29.89 -20.95 24.25
C LEU A 399 29.55 -20.57 25.70
N GLN A 400 29.58 -21.51 26.65
CA GLN A 400 29.31 -21.22 28.07
C GLN A 400 30.36 -20.29 28.69
N GLU A 401 31.63 -20.38 28.29
CA GLU A 401 32.67 -19.46 28.78
C GLU A 401 32.49 -18.02 28.30
N LYS A 402 31.84 -17.79 27.14
CA LYS A 402 31.58 -16.44 26.60
C LYS A 402 30.28 -15.80 27.10
N MET A 403 29.37 -16.54 27.74
CA MET A 403 28.12 -15.99 28.30
C MET A 403 28.26 -15.52 29.77
N LEU A 404 29.35 -15.90 30.45
CA LEU A 404 29.62 -15.55 31.86
C LEU A 404 30.51 -14.31 32.04
N LEU A 405 30.83 -13.60 30.95
CA LEU A 405 31.58 -12.33 30.89
C LEU A 405 30.85 -11.34 29.97
#